data_AF-A0A1B5Z9M0-F1
#
_entry.id   AF-A0A1B5Z9M0-F1
#
_cell.length_a   1.000
_cell.length_b   1.000
_cell.length_c   1.000
_cell.angle_alpha   90.00
_cell.angle_beta   90.00
_cell.angle_gamma   90.00
#
_symmetry.space_group_name_H-M   'P 1'
#
loop_
_entity.id
_entity.type
_entity.pdbx_description
1 polymer ?
#
loop_
_entity_poly.entity_id
_entity_poly.type
_entity_poly.pdbx_seq_one_letter_code
_entity_poly.pdbx_strand_id
1 'polypeptide(L)'
;KKPQVESLKGLSEGMTSIAKKSFELDYGSILNLLHVEIDDMALTTLAQFYDPPLRCFTFQDFQLAPTLEEFAKILGCNLEDHGPYVGLGEEPPMKEIAKSLHLTSAEVSSWLEDKKNDRKGVSKGFSRGVLEAKAQALLEKKDWKPFNAVLALLVYGLV
;
A
#
# COMPACT_ATOMS: atom_id res chain seq x y z
N LYS A 1 -9.83 -14.38 1.60
CA LYS A 1 -8.68 -15.00 0.89
C LYS A 1 -7.43 -14.41 1.52
N LYS A 2 -6.49 -15.22 2.00
CA LYS A 2 -5.26 -14.69 2.61
C LYS A 2 -4.45 -13.90 1.56
N PRO A 3 -3.90 -12.72 1.91
CA PRO A 3 -3.04 -11.99 1.00
C PRO A 3 -1.78 -12.83 0.75
N GLN A 4 -1.43 -13.03 -0.53
CA GLN A 4 -0.14 -13.62 -0.89
C GLN A 4 0.92 -12.55 -0.68
N VAL A 5 1.87 -12.77 0.22
CA VAL A 5 2.87 -11.75 0.60
C VAL A 5 4.30 -12.21 0.33
N GLU A 6 4.50 -13.46 -0.08
CA GLU A 6 5.80 -14.12 -0.23
C GLU A 6 6.69 -13.41 -1.25
N SER A 7 6.11 -13.00 -2.38
CA SER A 7 6.81 -12.22 -3.42
C SER A 7 7.34 -10.89 -2.87
N LEU A 8 6.50 -10.16 -2.11
CA LEU A 8 6.88 -8.87 -1.52
C LEU A 8 7.90 -9.04 -0.39
N LYS A 9 7.82 -10.12 0.40
CA LYS A 9 8.85 -10.48 1.38
C LYS A 9 10.19 -10.69 0.69
N GLY A 10 10.23 -11.48 -0.39
CA GLY A 10 11.45 -11.70 -1.18
C GLY A 10 12.03 -10.39 -1.74
N LEU A 11 11.19 -9.50 -2.26
CA LEU A 11 11.62 -8.15 -2.69
C LEU A 11 12.24 -7.36 -1.53
N SER A 12 11.62 -7.39 -0.35
CA SER A 12 12.10 -6.69 0.85
C SER A 12 13.41 -7.27 1.41
N GLU A 13 13.61 -8.58 1.28
CA GLU A 13 14.83 -9.29 1.70
C GLU A 13 16.02 -8.93 0.80
N GLY A 14 15.77 -8.68 -0.49
CA GLY A 14 16.79 -8.23 -1.45
C GLY A 14 17.30 -6.81 -1.22
N MET A 15 16.64 -6.01 -0.37
CA MET A 15 17.03 -4.63 -0.10
C MET A 15 18.30 -4.54 0.76
N THR A 16 19.16 -3.57 0.43
CA THR A 16 20.26 -3.19 1.32
C THR A 16 19.75 -2.48 2.58
N SER A 17 20.55 -2.44 3.65
CA SER A 17 20.20 -1.71 4.89
C SER A 17 19.96 -0.22 4.65
N ILE A 18 20.66 0.39 3.69
CA ILE A 18 20.47 1.80 3.32
C ILE A 18 19.13 1.98 2.61
N ALA A 19 18.80 1.10 1.67
CA ALA A 19 17.51 1.15 0.96
C ALA A 19 16.33 0.95 1.92
N LYS A 20 16.44 0.05 2.91
CA LYS A 20 15.42 -0.16 3.96
C LYS A 20 15.22 1.10 4.81
N LYS A 21 16.30 1.74 5.24
CA LYS A 21 16.22 3.02 5.99
C LYS A 21 15.58 4.13 5.14
N SER A 22 15.95 4.25 3.86
CA SER A 22 15.33 5.22 2.96
C SER A 22 13.84 4.95 2.79
N PHE A 23 13.45 3.68 2.62
CA PHE A 23 12.06 3.29 2.52
C PHE A 23 11.28 3.70 3.78
N GLU A 24 11.83 3.42 4.97
CA GLU A 24 11.19 3.75 6.24
C GLU A 24 11.04 5.26 6.45
N LEU A 25 12.00 6.07 5.97
CA LEU A 25 11.88 7.52 5.98
C LEU A 25 10.75 8.04 5.08
N ASP A 26 10.56 7.43 3.91
CA ASP A 26 9.60 7.89 2.90
C ASP A 26 8.17 7.36 3.15
N TYR A 27 8.05 6.13 3.68
CA TYR A 27 6.79 5.39 3.75
C TYR A 27 6.46 4.84 5.14
N GLY A 28 7.31 5.11 6.14
CA GLY A 28 7.19 4.53 7.46
C GLY A 28 7.48 3.02 7.49
N SER A 29 7.09 2.39 8.59
CA SER A 29 7.28 0.99 8.90
C SER A 29 6.26 0.07 8.20
N ILE A 30 5.65 0.47 7.07
CA ILE A 30 4.62 -0.34 6.37
C ILE A 30 5.15 -1.70 5.89
N LEU A 31 6.46 -1.88 5.68
CA LEU A 31 7.03 -3.20 5.36
C LEU A 31 6.89 -4.21 6.50
N ASN A 32 6.76 -3.74 7.75
CA ASN A 32 6.54 -4.63 8.89
C ASN A 32 5.17 -5.32 8.79
N LEU A 33 4.20 -4.71 8.09
CA LEU A 33 2.87 -5.31 7.84
C LEU A 33 2.95 -6.64 7.09
N LEU A 34 3.99 -6.85 6.27
CA LEU A 34 4.20 -8.12 5.57
C LEU A 34 4.45 -9.29 6.54
N HIS A 35 4.92 -8.99 7.76
CA HIS A 35 5.32 -9.97 8.76
C HIS A 35 4.31 -10.13 9.90
N VAL A 36 3.25 -9.32 9.91
CA VAL A 36 2.20 -9.40 10.92
C VAL A 36 1.40 -10.69 10.69
N GLU A 37 1.37 -11.54 11.72
CA GLU A 37 0.48 -12.69 11.73
C GLU A 37 -0.96 -12.22 11.91
N ILE A 38 -1.81 -12.63 10.97
CA ILE A 38 -3.23 -12.28 11.00
C ILE A 38 -4.00 -13.41 11.66
N ASP A 39 -4.62 -13.12 12.80
CA ASP A 39 -5.63 -13.99 13.39
C ASP A 39 -6.99 -13.71 12.72
N ASP A 40 -7.32 -14.56 11.75
CA ASP A 40 -8.56 -14.49 10.99
C ASP A 40 -9.80 -14.57 11.91
N MET A 41 -9.73 -15.31 13.02
CA MET A 41 -10.85 -15.45 13.95
C MET A 41 -11.02 -14.17 14.76
N ALA A 42 -9.93 -13.65 15.32
CA ALA A 42 -9.97 -12.40 16.08
C ALA A 42 -10.49 -11.24 15.23
N LEU A 43 -10.03 -11.09 13.98
CA LEU A 43 -10.53 -10.05 13.07
C LEU A 43 -12.01 -10.23 12.73
N THR A 44 -12.44 -11.47 12.46
CA THR A 44 -13.84 -11.77 12.15
C THR A 44 -14.74 -11.47 13.35
N THR A 45 -14.30 -11.82 14.56
CA THR A 45 -15.00 -11.51 15.81
C THR A 45 -15.04 -10.00 16.04
N LEU A 46 -13.92 -9.30 15.88
CA LEU A 46 -13.86 -7.83 16.03
C LEU A 46 -14.85 -7.15 15.06
N ALA A 47 -14.94 -7.61 13.82
CA ALA A 47 -15.86 -7.06 12.83
C ALA A 47 -17.35 -7.20 13.22
N GLN A 48 -17.73 -8.19 14.03
CA GLN A 48 -19.10 -8.34 14.54
C GLN A 48 -19.49 -7.22 15.52
N PHE A 49 -18.51 -6.57 16.14
CA PHE A 49 -18.72 -5.46 17.06
C PHE A 49 -18.61 -4.09 16.37
N TYR A 50 -18.44 -4.03 15.04
CA TYR A 50 -18.40 -2.75 14.33
C TYR A 50 -19.79 -2.09 14.33
N ASP A 51 -19.88 -0.88 14.87
CA ASP A 51 -21.05 -0.01 14.85
C ASP A 51 -20.92 0.97 13.66
N PRO A 52 -21.68 0.79 12.56
CA PRO A 52 -21.55 1.65 11.38
C PRO A 52 -21.93 3.12 11.62
N PRO A 53 -23.01 3.46 12.35
CA PRO A 53 -23.30 4.84 12.75
C PRO A 53 -22.16 5.53 13.49
N LEU A 54 -21.52 4.86 14.46
CA LEU A 54 -20.43 5.44 15.25
C LEU A 54 -19.05 5.29 14.59
N ARG A 55 -18.93 4.42 13.58
CA ARG A 55 -17.68 4.10 12.87
C ARG A 55 -16.57 3.60 13.81
N CYS A 56 -16.95 2.85 14.85
CA CYS A 56 -16.03 2.27 15.82
C CYS A 56 -16.48 0.86 16.21
N PHE A 57 -15.65 0.12 16.93
CA PHE A 57 -16.02 -1.19 17.48
C PHE A 57 -16.53 -1.02 18.92
N THR A 58 -17.74 -1.49 19.21
CA THR A 58 -18.41 -1.31 20.50
C THR A 58 -18.47 -2.61 21.27
N PHE A 59 -17.86 -2.66 22.45
CA PHE A 59 -17.99 -3.74 23.42
C PHE A 59 -18.85 -3.28 24.61
N GLN A 60 -19.18 -4.21 25.51
CA GLN A 60 -20.05 -3.90 26.66
C GLN A 60 -19.51 -2.76 27.53
N ASP A 61 -18.18 -2.74 27.78
CA ASP A 61 -17.56 -1.83 28.74
C ASP A 61 -16.61 -0.80 28.10
N PHE A 62 -16.32 -0.88 26.80
CA PHE A 62 -15.42 0.03 26.12
C PHE A 62 -15.67 0.10 24.61
N GLN A 63 -15.09 1.11 23.97
CA GLN A 63 -15.10 1.28 22.52
C GLN A 63 -13.66 1.27 21.99
N LEU A 64 -13.45 0.63 20.84
CA LEU A 64 -12.23 0.78 20.06
C LEU A 64 -12.52 1.64 18.85
N ALA A 65 -12.01 2.86 18.85
CA ALA A 65 -12.03 3.77 17.72
C ALA A 65 -10.59 4.03 17.31
N PRO A 66 -10.04 3.28 16.32
CA PRO A 66 -8.68 3.50 15.89
C PRO A 66 -8.53 4.95 15.41
N THR A 67 -7.69 5.71 16.09
CA THR A 67 -7.41 7.10 15.72
C THR A 67 -6.34 7.17 14.64
N LEU A 68 -6.31 8.25 13.88
CA LEU A 68 -5.30 8.43 12.82
C LEU A 68 -3.90 8.47 13.46
N GLU A 69 -3.80 9.12 14.62
CA GLU A 69 -2.60 9.27 15.45
C GLU A 69 -2.04 7.92 15.91
N GLU A 70 -2.91 6.99 16.32
CA GLU A 70 -2.49 5.63 16.69
C GLU A 70 -1.93 4.87 15.48
N PHE A 71 -2.60 4.94 14.32
CA PHE A 71 -2.09 4.31 13.09
C PHE A 71 -0.74 4.88 12.66
N ALA A 72 -0.60 6.20 12.68
CA ALA A 72 0.65 6.86 12.34
C ALA A 72 1.78 6.45 13.29
N LYS A 73 1.49 6.33 14.59
CA LYS A 73 2.45 5.84 15.56
C LYS A 73 2.84 4.38 15.31
N ILE A 74 1.87 3.51 14.99
CA ILE A 74 2.12 2.09 14.67
C ILE A 74 2.96 1.95 13.40
N LEU A 75 2.65 2.75 12.38
CA LEU A 75 3.30 2.71 11.08
C LEU A 75 4.52 3.62 10.99
N GLY A 76 4.88 4.37 12.04
CA GLY A 76 6.00 5.31 11.99
C GLY A 76 5.84 6.43 10.94
N CYS A 77 4.61 6.76 10.55
CA CYS A 77 4.34 7.82 9.57
C CYS A 77 4.21 9.16 10.27
N ASN A 78 4.68 10.25 9.66
CA ASN A 78 4.35 11.59 10.13
C ASN A 78 3.03 12.06 9.49
N LEU A 79 2.02 12.35 10.30
CA LEU A 79 0.75 12.92 9.82
C LEU A 79 0.79 14.44 9.73
N GLU A 80 1.66 15.10 10.49
CA GLU A 80 1.66 16.56 10.60
C GLU A 80 1.96 17.24 9.24
N ASP A 81 2.69 16.54 8.38
CA ASP A 81 3.05 17.01 7.03
C ASP A 81 1.95 16.76 5.98
N HIS A 82 0.85 16.09 6.34
CA HIS A 82 -0.14 15.59 5.39
C HIS A 82 -1.56 15.93 5.82
N GLY A 83 -2.26 16.71 4.98
CA GLY A 83 -3.69 16.95 5.16
C GLY A 83 -4.53 15.68 5.00
N PRO A 84 -5.78 15.66 5.50
CA PRO A 84 -6.66 14.50 5.34
C PRO A 84 -6.86 14.17 3.86
N TYR A 85 -6.87 12.88 3.52
CA TYR A 85 -7.23 12.46 2.18
C TYR A 85 -8.69 12.81 1.90
N VAL A 86 -8.90 13.82 1.05
CA VAL A 86 -10.23 14.34 0.70
C VAL A 86 -10.89 13.60 -0.46
N GLY A 87 -10.26 12.54 -0.98
CA GLY A 87 -10.68 11.89 -2.21
C GLY A 87 -10.30 12.74 -3.41
N LEU A 88 -9.61 12.17 -4.39
CA LEU A 88 -9.13 12.95 -5.55
C LEU A 88 -10.27 13.46 -6.44
N GLY A 89 -11.50 12.94 -6.32
CA GLY A 89 -12.68 13.33 -7.12
C GLY A 89 -12.57 12.94 -8.60
N GLU A 90 -11.39 13.11 -9.18
CA GLU A 90 -10.97 12.74 -10.52
C GLU A 90 -9.76 11.78 -10.45
N GLU A 91 -9.53 11.03 -11.53
CA GLU A 91 -8.37 10.15 -11.64
C GLU A 91 -7.08 11.00 -11.76
N PRO A 92 -6.05 10.73 -10.95
CA PRO A 92 -4.83 11.53 -10.99
C PRO A 92 -4.17 11.44 -12.36
N PRO A 93 -3.67 12.56 -12.91
CA PRO A 93 -3.05 12.55 -14.22
C PRO A 93 -1.80 11.67 -14.20
N MET A 94 -1.57 10.94 -15.30
CA MET A 94 -0.43 10.00 -15.42
C MET A 94 0.93 10.62 -15.09
N LYS A 95 1.10 11.93 -15.35
CA LYS A 95 2.31 12.68 -15.00
C LYS A 95 2.55 12.73 -13.49
N GLU A 96 1.50 12.85 -12.68
CA GLU A 96 1.61 12.85 -11.22
C GLU A 96 1.90 11.44 -10.71
N ILE A 97 1.24 10.41 -11.26
CA ILE A 97 1.53 9.01 -10.94
C ILE A 97 3.01 8.70 -11.22
N ALA A 98 3.51 9.07 -12.40
CA ALA A 98 4.90 8.84 -12.78
C ALA A 98 5.88 9.61 -11.89
N LYS A 99 5.56 10.84 -11.51
CA LYS A 99 6.35 11.63 -10.55
C LYS A 99 6.45 10.93 -9.20
N SER A 100 5.33 10.41 -8.68
CA SER A 100 5.28 9.67 -7.40
C SER A 100 6.05 8.35 -7.45
N LEU A 101 6.10 7.70 -8.62
CA LEU A 101 6.90 6.49 -8.83
C LEU A 101 8.36 6.78 -9.19
N HIS A 102 8.76 8.04 -9.29
CA HIS A 102 10.10 8.47 -9.70
C HIS A 102 10.52 7.95 -11.08
N LEU A 103 9.57 7.89 -12.01
CA LEU A 103 9.72 7.36 -13.36
C LEU A 103 9.17 8.33 -14.41
N THR A 104 9.42 8.04 -15.68
CA THR A 104 8.84 8.82 -16.77
C THR A 104 7.39 8.41 -17.04
N SER A 105 6.56 9.35 -17.51
CA SER A 105 5.17 9.03 -17.89
C SER A 105 5.08 7.96 -18.96
N ALA A 106 6.06 7.89 -19.88
CA ALA A 106 6.11 6.88 -20.94
C ALA A 106 6.34 5.47 -20.37
N GLU A 107 7.27 5.34 -19.41
CA GLU A 107 7.53 4.07 -18.74
C GLU A 107 6.30 3.61 -17.96
N VAL A 108 5.72 4.46 -17.12
CA VAL A 108 4.56 4.07 -16.30
C VAL A 108 3.34 3.77 -17.17
N SER A 109 3.11 4.53 -18.25
CA SER A 109 2.01 4.24 -19.19
C SER A 109 2.15 2.88 -19.86
N SER A 110 3.38 2.41 -20.10
CA SER A 110 3.64 1.08 -20.68
C SER A 110 3.30 -0.08 -19.74
N TRP A 111 3.05 0.21 -18.46
CA TRP A 111 2.70 -0.80 -17.44
C TRP A 111 1.19 -0.97 -17.27
N LEU A 112 0.39 -0.10 -17.89
CA LEU A 112 -1.06 -0.18 -17.81
C LEU A 112 -1.57 -1.38 -18.59
N GLU A 113 -2.40 -2.16 -17.94
CA GLU A 113 -3.12 -3.28 -18.55
C GLU A 113 -4.62 -3.01 -18.58
N ASP A 114 -5.27 -3.52 -19.62
CA ASP A 114 -6.71 -3.47 -19.76
C ASP A 114 -7.34 -4.48 -18.78
N LYS A 115 -8.03 -3.97 -17.76
CA LYS A 115 -8.90 -4.76 -16.89
C LYS A 115 -10.31 -4.77 -17.47
N LYS A 116 -10.74 -5.93 -17.96
CA LYS A 116 -12.16 -6.17 -18.25
C LYS A 116 -12.92 -6.32 -16.94
N ASN A 117 -13.90 -5.46 -16.74
CA ASN A 117 -14.85 -5.58 -15.65
C ASN A 117 -16.22 -5.84 -16.26
N ASP A 118 -16.83 -6.99 -15.93
CA ASP A 118 -18.11 -7.45 -16.52
C ASP A 118 -19.27 -6.46 -16.34
N ARG A 119 -19.12 -5.47 -15.45
CA ARG A 119 -20.13 -4.44 -15.14
C ARG A 119 -19.76 -3.00 -15.49
N LYS A 120 -18.50 -2.69 -15.83
CA LYS A 120 -18.00 -1.29 -16.01
C LYS A 120 -17.20 -1.06 -17.30
N GLY A 121 -17.12 -2.05 -18.19
CA GLY A 121 -16.34 -1.94 -19.42
C GLY A 121 -14.84 -2.21 -19.21
N VAL A 122 -13.99 -1.66 -20.08
CA VAL A 122 -12.53 -1.77 -20.00
C VAL A 122 -11.98 -0.58 -19.23
N SER A 123 -11.34 -0.85 -18.08
CA SER A 123 -10.60 0.14 -17.30
C SER A 123 -9.11 -0.17 -17.38
N LYS A 124 -8.25 0.85 -17.48
CA LYS A 124 -6.80 0.65 -17.41
C LYS A 124 -6.32 0.70 -15.96
N GLY A 125 -5.35 -0.11 -15.62
CA GLY A 125 -4.72 -0.07 -14.31
C GLY A 125 -3.45 -0.89 -14.26
N PHE A 126 -2.75 -0.80 -13.13
CA PHE A 126 -1.57 -1.61 -12.88
C PHE A 126 -2.01 -2.95 -12.30
N SER A 127 -1.64 -4.06 -12.95
CA SER A 127 -1.77 -5.35 -12.31
C SER A 127 -0.64 -5.57 -11.32
N ARG A 128 -0.94 -6.36 -10.29
CA ARG A 128 0.05 -6.77 -9.31
C ARG A 128 1.24 -7.49 -9.97
N GLY A 129 0.98 -8.37 -10.95
CA GLY A 129 2.02 -9.11 -11.65
C GLY A 129 2.99 -8.19 -12.41
N VAL A 130 2.47 -7.15 -13.08
CA VAL A 130 3.32 -6.15 -13.74
C VAL A 130 4.15 -5.40 -12.70
N LEU A 131 3.54 -4.92 -11.62
CA LEU A 131 4.27 -4.17 -10.59
C LEU A 131 5.37 -5.02 -9.92
N GLU A 132 5.10 -6.29 -9.61
CA GLU A 132 6.12 -7.20 -9.05
C GLU A 132 7.28 -7.43 -10.04
N ALA A 133 6.98 -7.65 -11.33
CA ALA A 133 8.02 -7.79 -12.34
C ALA A 133 8.87 -6.52 -12.51
N LYS A 134 8.26 -5.34 -12.41
CA LYS A 134 8.97 -4.06 -12.47
C LYS A 134 9.79 -3.82 -11.20
N ALA A 135 9.26 -4.14 -10.02
CA ALA A 135 10.01 -4.09 -8.77
C ALA A 135 11.25 -4.99 -8.84
N GLN A 136 11.11 -6.22 -9.33
CA GLN A 136 12.24 -7.15 -9.50
C GLN A 136 13.31 -6.57 -10.45
N ALA A 137 12.91 -6.01 -11.60
CA ALA A 137 13.85 -5.39 -12.53
C ALA A 137 14.57 -4.16 -11.93
N LEU A 138 13.88 -3.37 -11.10
CA LEU A 138 14.48 -2.22 -10.40
C LEU A 138 15.44 -2.68 -9.29
N LEU A 139 15.11 -3.77 -8.59
CA LEU A 139 15.94 -4.40 -7.58
C LEU A 139 17.27 -4.89 -8.18
N GLU A 140 17.24 -5.57 -9.32
CA GLU A 140 18.44 -6.05 -10.03
C GLU A 140 19.35 -4.90 -10.45
N LYS A 141 18.76 -3.78 -10.88
CA LYS A 141 19.48 -2.55 -11.23
C LYS A 141 19.95 -1.75 -10.01
N LYS A 142 19.50 -2.10 -8.81
CA LYS A 142 19.71 -1.33 -7.56
C LYS A 142 19.21 0.11 -7.67
N ASP A 143 18.15 0.33 -8.44
CA ASP A 143 17.51 1.63 -8.59
C ASP A 143 16.50 1.85 -7.45
N TRP A 144 17.01 2.20 -6.28
CA TRP A 144 16.28 2.13 -5.02
C TRP A 144 15.10 3.10 -4.93
N LYS A 145 15.18 4.26 -5.58
CA LYS A 145 14.18 5.31 -5.45
C LYS A 145 12.84 4.91 -6.11
N PRO A 146 12.79 4.56 -7.40
CA PRO A 146 11.59 3.99 -8.01
C PRO A 146 11.25 2.61 -7.45
N PHE A 147 12.23 1.79 -7.06
CA PHE A 147 11.97 0.50 -6.42
C PHE A 147 11.15 0.65 -5.13
N ASN A 148 11.57 1.55 -4.23
CA ASN A 148 10.88 1.80 -2.96
C ASN A 148 9.45 2.28 -3.21
N ALA A 149 9.24 3.18 -4.17
CA ALA A 149 7.92 3.67 -4.53
C ALA A 149 7.00 2.57 -5.08
N VAL A 150 7.52 1.71 -5.96
CA VAL A 150 6.75 0.57 -6.51
C VAL A 150 6.45 -0.46 -5.41
N LEU A 151 7.41 -0.75 -4.52
CA LEU A 151 7.20 -1.67 -3.41
C LEU A 151 6.16 -1.14 -2.42
N ALA A 152 6.20 0.16 -2.09
CA ALA A 152 5.18 0.80 -1.25
C ALA A 152 3.80 0.70 -1.90
N LEU A 153 3.69 0.97 -3.21
CA LEU A 153 2.44 0.81 -3.96
C LEU A 153 1.92 -0.64 -3.90
N LEU A 154 2.80 -1.64 -4.03
CA LEU A 154 2.44 -3.05 -3.90
C LEU A 154 1.89 -3.37 -2.51
N VAL A 155 2.52 -2.86 -1.44
CA VAL A 155 2.07 -3.06 -0.05
C VAL A 155 0.72 -2.39 0.18
N TYR A 156 0.53 -1.14 -0.25
CA TYR A 156 -0.76 -0.44 -0.14
C TYR A 156 -1.86 -1.14 -0.94
N GLY A 157 -1.55 -1.68 -2.12
CA GLY A 157 -2.49 -2.41 -2.97
C GLY A 157 -2.86 -3.82 -2.46
N LEU A 158 -2.28 -4.29 -1.35
CA LEU A 158 -2.75 -5.50 -0.66
C LEU A 158 -4.04 -5.26 0.15
N VAL A 159 -4.29 -4.01 0.53
CA VAL A 159 -5.41 -3.58 1.39
C VAL A 159 -6.68 -3.35 0.58
#